data_AF-A0A3C1CJF6-F1
#
_entry.id   AF-A0A3C1CJF6-F1
#
_cell.length_a   1.000
_cell.length_b   1.000
_cell.length_c   1.000
_cell.angle_alpha   90.00
_cell.angle_beta   90.00
_cell.angle_gamma   90.00
#
_symmetry.space_group_name_H-M   'P 1'
#
loop_
_entity.id
_entity.type
_entity.pdbx_description
1 polymer ?
#
loop_
_entity_poly.entity_id
_entity_poly.type
_entity_poly.pdbx_seq_one_letter_code
_entity_poly.pdbx_strand_id
1 'polypeptide(L)'
;MRALSCHRRPPSKVPGHGARGPGSWAGPRRGVESRHTGEYSLVIAIASLLAVVTLSLVVTRVATVVLVATGLSAQEARFQARSALTGTGFTTREAESVVSHPLRRRVVMALMLIGNAGLVAAASSLIIGFRGGGTGAELWRVLELIGGISLLVFVTLNRRIDRWLTGVIAGVIDRHTKLPRRDLGGLLQLSGGYSVKELAVTDDDWLAGRQLGELGLRDEGIVVLGITRQHGQYLAAPTGTTEVLPGDVLIVYGRNESLEDVDHRQPGELGDRQHRLAVVRQTGHELEEKRRDQDADSGAQAKAPLVGGTPRTGER
;
A
#
# COMPACT_ATOMS: atom_id res chain seq x y z
N MET A 1 50.26 -26.08 -43.72
CA MET A 1 50.66 -25.85 -45.13
C MET A 1 51.46 -27.04 -45.64
N ARG A 2 50.84 -27.95 -46.39
CA ARG A 2 51.54 -28.84 -47.33
C ARG A 2 50.61 -29.10 -48.50
N ALA A 3 51.17 -28.87 -49.68
CA ALA A 3 50.54 -28.71 -50.97
C ALA A 3 50.30 -30.05 -51.66
N LEU A 4 49.21 -30.07 -52.44
CA LEU A 4 49.03 -30.66 -53.77
C LEU A 4 49.65 -32.04 -54.06
N SER A 5 48.83 -32.97 -54.56
CA SER A 5 48.83 -33.23 -56.01
C SER A 5 47.61 -34.02 -56.50
N CYS A 6 47.08 -33.55 -57.62
CA CYS A 6 46.00 -34.12 -58.41
C CYS A 6 46.41 -35.42 -59.13
N HIS A 7 45.46 -36.31 -59.32
CA HIS A 7 45.41 -37.14 -60.53
C HIS A 7 44.01 -37.13 -61.16
N ARG A 8 44.01 -36.96 -62.47
CA ARG A 8 42.88 -36.68 -63.37
C ARG A 8 42.39 -37.97 -64.06
N ARG A 9 41.06 -38.07 -64.21
CA ARG A 9 40.28 -38.52 -65.41
C ARG A 9 40.21 -40.04 -65.77
N PRO A 10 39.25 -40.48 -66.63
CA PRO A 10 37.81 -40.18 -66.72
C PRO A 10 36.97 -41.48 -67.12
N PRO A 11 35.87 -41.47 -67.92
CA PRO A 11 34.62 -42.15 -67.54
C PRO A 11 34.24 -43.35 -68.44
N SER A 12 33.19 -44.09 -68.08
CA SER A 12 32.46 -44.91 -69.06
C SER A 12 30.95 -44.90 -68.83
N LYS A 13 30.24 -44.76 -69.95
CA LYS A 13 28.78 -44.75 -70.17
C LYS A 13 28.18 -46.12 -69.80
N VAL A 14 26.88 -46.28 -69.56
CA VAL A 14 25.85 -46.59 -70.58
C VAL A 14 24.44 -46.54 -69.91
N PRO A 15 23.36 -46.28 -70.66
CA PRO A 15 22.06 -45.82 -70.16
C PRO A 15 20.99 -46.93 -70.08
N GLY A 16 19.92 -46.68 -69.32
CA GLY A 16 18.72 -47.52 -69.30
C GLY A 16 17.46 -46.67 -69.39
N HIS A 17 16.84 -46.68 -70.57
CA HIS A 17 15.54 -46.08 -70.86
C HIS A 17 14.39 -46.89 -70.26
N GLY A 18 13.40 -46.19 -69.69
CA GLY A 18 12.00 -46.34 -70.09
C GLY A 18 11.17 -47.43 -69.42
N ALA A 19 10.27 -47.01 -68.52
CA ALA A 19 8.91 -47.55 -68.46
C ALA A 19 7.95 -46.47 -67.93
N ARG A 20 7.17 -45.89 -68.85
CA ARG A 20 5.95 -45.15 -68.55
C ARG A 20 4.80 -46.15 -68.60
N GLY A 21 3.98 -46.20 -67.56
CA GLY A 21 2.70 -46.91 -67.52
C GLY A 21 1.74 -46.20 -66.57
N PRO A 22 0.46 -45.99 -66.93
CA PRO A 22 -0.40 -44.95 -66.35
C PRO A 22 -1.34 -45.52 -65.28
N GLY A 23 -1.68 -44.70 -64.27
CA GLY A 23 -2.59 -45.11 -63.20
C GLY A 23 -2.98 -43.94 -62.32
N SER A 24 -3.93 -43.16 -62.81
CA SER A 24 -4.63 -42.06 -62.15
C SER A 24 -5.26 -42.48 -60.82
N TRP A 25 -4.80 -41.92 -59.69
CA TRP A 25 -5.63 -41.61 -58.50
C TRP A 25 -5.03 -40.39 -57.80
N ALA A 26 -5.16 -39.22 -58.44
CA ALA A 26 -4.92 -37.94 -57.78
C ALA A 26 -6.17 -37.57 -56.97
N GLY A 27 -6.20 -38.02 -55.70
CA GLY A 27 -7.15 -37.50 -54.72
C GLY A 27 -6.89 -36.01 -54.46
N PRO A 28 -7.94 -35.21 -54.19
CA PRO A 28 -7.80 -33.76 -54.11
C PRO A 28 -7.05 -33.39 -52.82
N ARG A 29 -5.83 -32.86 -52.94
CA ARG A 29 -5.26 -32.06 -51.86
C ARG A 29 -6.00 -30.73 -51.83
N ARG A 30 -7.23 -30.76 -51.28
CA ARG A 30 -7.92 -29.55 -50.84
C ARG A 30 -6.99 -28.89 -49.83
N GLY A 31 -6.46 -27.72 -50.18
CA GLY A 31 -5.95 -26.77 -49.21
C GLY A 31 -7.14 -26.30 -48.37
N VAL A 32 -7.48 -27.10 -47.35
CA VAL A 32 -8.51 -26.76 -46.37
C VAL A 32 -7.85 -25.83 -45.36
N GLU A 33 -8.22 -24.57 -45.50
CA GLU A 33 -8.62 -23.70 -44.40
C GLU A 33 -7.59 -23.37 -43.32
N SER A 34 -6.94 -22.22 -43.47
CA SER A 34 -6.29 -21.50 -42.37
C SER A 34 -6.59 -20.00 -42.44
N ARG A 35 -7.78 -19.62 -42.91
CA ARG A 35 -8.23 -18.22 -42.92
C ARG A 35 -8.93 -17.82 -41.62
N HIS A 36 -9.62 -18.75 -40.95
CA HIS A 36 -10.32 -18.43 -39.70
C HIS A 36 -9.40 -18.30 -38.47
N THR A 37 -8.24 -18.98 -38.43
CA THR A 37 -7.32 -18.90 -37.29
C THR A 37 -6.63 -17.54 -37.14
N GLY A 38 -6.41 -16.81 -38.24
CA GLY A 38 -5.77 -15.49 -38.20
C GLY A 38 -6.68 -14.37 -37.66
N GLU A 39 -8.00 -14.52 -37.80
CA GLU A 39 -8.96 -13.52 -37.35
C GLU A 39 -9.11 -13.55 -35.82
N TYR A 40 -9.19 -14.75 -35.23
CA TYR A 40 -9.27 -14.91 -33.77
C TYR A 40 -8.01 -14.42 -33.05
N SER A 41 -6.81 -14.65 -33.60
CA SER A 41 -5.57 -14.17 -32.96
C SER A 41 -5.51 -12.65 -32.79
N LEU A 42 -6.22 -11.93 -33.65
CA LEU A 42 -6.16 -10.47 -33.75
C LEU A 42 -7.23 -9.81 -32.87
N VAL A 43 -8.44 -10.38 -32.84
CA VAL A 43 -9.47 -10.02 -31.85
C VAL A 43 -8.97 -10.27 -30.43
N ILE A 44 -8.28 -11.40 -30.19
CA ILE A 44 -7.64 -11.70 -28.90
C ILE A 44 -6.60 -10.62 -28.55
N ALA A 45 -5.82 -10.13 -29.52
CA ALA A 45 -4.83 -9.08 -29.29
C ALA A 45 -5.45 -7.72 -28.93
N ILE A 46 -6.55 -7.32 -29.58
CA ILE A 46 -7.27 -6.09 -29.23
C ILE A 46 -7.95 -6.25 -27.87
N ALA A 47 -8.62 -7.38 -27.64
CA ALA A 47 -9.26 -7.68 -26.36
C ALA A 47 -8.26 -7.73 -25.20
N SER A 48 -7.07 -8.30 -25.40
CA SER A 48 -6.01 -8.35 -24.38
C SER A 48 -5.47 -6.95 -24.09
N LEU A 49 -5.29 -6.10 -25.11
CA LEU A 49 -4.90 -4.70 -24.93
C LEU A 49 -5.94 -3.95 -24.08
N LEU A 50 -7.22 -4.05 -24.44
CA LEU A 50 -8.32 -3.42 -23.70
C LEU A 50 -8.43 -3.96 -22.28
N ALA A 51 -8.21 -5.26 -22.07
CA ALA A 51 -8.20 -5.88 -20.75
C ALA A 51 -7.05 -5.36 -19.88
N VAL A 52 -5.83 -5.23 -20.42
CA VAL A 52 -4.67 -4.67 -19.71
C VAL A 52 -4.93 -3.22 -19.30
N VAL A 53 -5.49 -2.40 -20.19
CA VAL A 53 -5.83 -1.01 -19.88
C VAL A 53 -6.92 -0.94 -18.80
N THR A 54 -7.97 -1.76 -18.93
CA THR A 54 -9.06 -1.84 -17.94
C THR A 54 -8.52 -2.23 -16.57
N LEU A 55 -7.69 -3.27 -16.50
CA LEU A 55 -7.08 -3.72 -15.25
C LEU A 55 -6.19 -2.64 -14.64
N SER A 56 -5.39 -1.94 -15.46
CA SER A 56 -4.53 -0.84 -15.01
C SER A 56 -5.35 0.29 -14.38
N LEU A 57 -6.51 0.64 -14.96
CA LEU A 57 -7.41 1.64 -14.39
C LEU A 57 -8.02 1.19 -13.06
N VAL A 58 -8.50 -0.05 -12.98
CA VAL A 58 -9.07 -0.62 -11.76
C VAL A 58 -8.04 -0.65 -10.64
N VAL A 59 -6.84 -1.17 -10.92
CA VAL A 59 -5.74 -1.23 -9.95
C VAL A 59 -5.34 0.16 -9.46
N THR A 60 -5.23 1.14 -10.38
CA THR A 60 -4.95 2.54 -10.01
C THR A 60 -6.03 3.12 -9.10
N ARG A 61 -7.30 2.78 -9.35
CA ARG A 61 -8.42 3.24 -8.54
C ARG A 61 -8.40 2.62 -7.15
N VAL A 62 -8.19 1.31 -7.06
CA VAL A 62 -8.04 0.59 -5.78
C VAL A 62 -6.91 1.21 -4.97
N ALA A 63 -5.74 1.40 -5.58
CA ALA A 63 -4.61 2.01 -4.91
C ALA A 63 -4.91 3.44 -4.43
N THR A 64 -5.61 4.24 -5.22
CA THR A 64 -6.07 5.58 -4.80
C THR A 64 -6.92 5.51 -3.54
N VAL A 65 -7.91 4.60 -3.49
CA VAL A 65 -8.79 4.43 -2.32
C VAL A 65 -7.98 4.01 -1.10
N VAL A 66 -7.05 3.07 -1.25
CA VAL A 66 -6.17 2.64 -0.15
C VAL A 66 -5.28 3.78 0.35
N LEU A 67 -4.68 4.55 -0.54
CA LEU A 67 -3.84 5.70 -0.18
C LEU A 67 -4.64 6.78 0.56
N VAL A 68 -5.87 7.09 0.12
CA VAL A 68 -6.78 7.99 0.85
C VAL A 68 -7.14 7.42 2.22
N ALA A 69 -7.41 6.12 2.32
CA ALA A 69 -7.70 5.46 3.59
C ALA A 69 -6.54 5.53 4.59
N THR A 70 -5.30 5.69 4.11
CA THR A 70 -4.11 5.91 4.96
C THR A 70 -3.83 7.38 5.30
N GLY A 71 -4.74 8.30 4.96
CA GLY A 71 -4.65 9.72 5.35
C GLY A 71 -4.05 10.66 4.32
N LEU A 72 -3.85 10.23 3.06
CA LEU A 72 -3.49 11.15 1.97
C LEU A 72 -4.72 11.91 1.47
N SER A 73 -4.53 13.15 1.03
CA SER A 73 -5.61 13.87 0.36
C SER A 73 -6.00 13.15 -0.94
N ALA A 74 -7.27 13.26 -1.34
CA ALA A 74 -7.76 12.60 -2.56
C ALA A 74 -7.02 13.08 -3.83
N GLN A 75 -6.49 14.30 -3.82
CA GLN A 75 -5.72 14.84 -4.94
C GLN A 75 -4.32 14.23 -4.98
N GLU A 76 -3.61 14.20 -3.85
CA GLU A 76 -2.28 13.58 -3.74
C GLU A 76 -2.33 12.09 -4.04
N ALA A 77 -3.27 11.34 -3.44
CA ALA A 77 -3.40 9.90 -3.67
C ALA A 77 -3.63 9.54 -5.15
N ARG A 78 -4.45 10.34 -5.85
CA ARG A 78 -4.72 10.16 -7.29
C ARG A 78 -3.51 10.47 -8.16
N PHE A 79 -2.78 11.54 -7.81
CA PHE A 79 -1.55 11.88 -8.51
C PHE A 79 -0.50 10.79 -8.27
N GLN A 80 -0.34 10.38 -7.01
CA GLN A 80 0.66 9.40 -6.62
C GLN A 80 0.41 8.02 -7.24
N ALA A 81 -0.84 7.53 -7.20
CA ALA A 81 -1.18 6.25 -7.81
C ALA A 81 -0.93 6.23 -9.33
N ARG A 82 -1.21 7.35 -10.02
CA ARG A 82 -0.92 7.47 -11.46
C ARG A 82 0.57 7.51 -11.74
N SER A 83 1.32 8.36 -11.03
CA SER A 83 2.77 8.49 -11.23
C SER A 83 3.52 7.20 -10.89
N ALA A 84 3.04 6.43 -9.90
CA ALA A 84 3.53 5.10 -9.59
C ALA A 84 3.28 4.11 -10.73
N LEU A 85 2.06 4.09 -11.29
CA LEU A 85 1.70 3.20 -12.40
C LEU A 85 2.48 3.54 -13.67
N THR A 86 2.66 4.83 -13.98
CA THR A 86 3.33 5.28 -15.20
C THR A 86 4.86 5.30 -15.08
N GLY A 87 5.41 5.14 -13.88
CA GLY A 87 6.85 5.19 -13.63
C GLY A 87 7.46 6.58 -13.77
N THR A 88 6.66 7.65 -13.74
CA THR A 88 7.14 9.03 -13.90
C THR A 88 7.85 9.58 -12.65
N GLY A 89 7.74 8.87 -11.53
CA GLY A 89 8.39 9.24 -10.27
C GLY A 89 7.63 10.31 -9.48
N PHE A 90 8.27 10.78 -8.40
CA PHE A 90 7.74 11.78 -7.47
C PHE A 90 8.81 12.81 -7.14
N THR A 91 8.38 13.99 -6.72
CA THR A 91 9.21 14.94 -5.97
C THR A 91 9.48 14.41 -4.55
N THR A 92 10.58 14.85 -3.93
CA THR A 92 11.08 14.29 -2.67
C THR A 92 10.07 14.35 -1.52
N ARG A 93 9.37 15.48 -1.36
CA ARG A 93 8.36 15.67 -0.29
C ARG A 93 7.18 14.70 -0.44
N GLU A 94 6.74 14.49 -1.67
CA GLU A 94 5.67 13.57 -2.02
C GLU A 94 6.12 12.12 -1.80
N ALA A 95 7.38 11.79 -2.09
CA ALA A 95 7.95 10.47 -1.80
C ALA A 95 8.02 10.19 -0.28
N GLU A 96 8.41 11.16 0.53
CA GLU A 96 8.42 11.04 2.00
C GLU A 96 7.01 10.73 2.55
N SER A 97 5.99 11.41 1.99
CA SER A 97 4.59 11.14 2.35
C SER A 97 4.18 9.70 2.03
N VAL A 98 4.71 9.07 0.98
CA VAL A 98 4.37 7.69 0.64
C VAL A 98 5.16 6.68 1.47
N VAL A 99 6.47 6.90 1.62
CA VAL A 99 7.40 5.91 2.18
C VAL A 99 7.31 5.83 3.71
N SER A 100 6.85 6.90 4.37
CA SER A 100 6.66 6.98 5.83
C SER A 100 5.63 5.99 6.40
N HIS A 101 4.76 5.39 5.57
CA HIS A 101 3.78 4.41 6.04
C HIS A 101 3.97 3.04 5.35
N PRO A 102 4.06 1.93 6.10
CA PRO A 102 4.38 0.61 5.54
C PRO A 102 3.35 0.13 4.50
N LEU A 103 2.06 0.44 4.70
CA LEU A 103 1.00 0.10 3.74
C LEU A 103 1.12 0.92 2.43
N ARG A 104 1.33 2.24 2.52
CA ARG A 104 1.49 3.13 1.36
C ARG A 104 2.67 2.69 0.51
N ARG A 105 3.80 2.40 1.16
CA ARG A 105 5.02 1.87 0.53
C ARG A 105 4.75 0.58 -0.25
N ARG A 106 4.06 -0.40 0.35
CA ARG A 106 3.73 -1.67 -0.31
C ARG A 106 2.83 -1.48 -1.53
N VAL A 107 1.80 -0.65 -1.42
CA VAL A 107 0.86 -0.35 -2.53
C VAL A 107 1.59 0.31 -3.69
N VAL A 108 2.43 1.31 -3.42
CA VAL A 108 3.19 2.01 -4.45
C VAL A 108 4.24 1.12 -5.12
N MET A 109 4.94 0.27 -4.36
CA MET A 109 5.87 -0.72 -4.94
C MET A 109 5.14 -1.71 -5.86
N ALA A 110 3.96 -2.18 -5.46
CA ALA A 110 3.15 -3.07 -6.30
C ALA A 110 2.67 -2.36 -7.58
N LEU A 111 2.22 -1.10 -7.49
CA LEU A 111 1.84 -0.29 -8.64
C LEU A 111 2.99 -0.12 -9.65
N MET A 112 4.20 0.15 -9.17
CA MET A 112 5.38 0.29 -10.03
C MET A 112 5.69 -1.00 -10.79
N LEU A 113 5.56 -2.15 -10.13
CA LEU A 113 5.75 -3.46 -10.77
C LEU A 113 4.65 -3.75 -11.81
N ILE A 114 3.39 -3.56 -11.43
CA ILE A 114 2.23 -3.81 -12.30
C ILE A 114 2.24 -2.86 -13.50
N GLY A 115 2.61 -1.60 -13.32
CA GLY A 115 2.70 -0.60 -14.37
C GLY A 115 3.64 -1.01 -15.49
N ASN A 116 4.87 -1.41 -15.13
CA ASN A 116 5.86 -1.87 -16.10
C ASN A 116 5.41 -3.18 -16.79
N ALA A 117 4.86 -4.14 -16.04
CA ALA A 117 4.33 -5.38 -16.62
C ALA A 117 3.18 -5.11 -17.60
N GLY A 118 2.27 -4.20 -17.25
CA GLY A 118 1.14 -3.77 -18.07
C GLY A 118 1.60 -3.11 -19.38
N LEU A 119 2.61 -2.25 -19.33
CA LEU A 119 3.19 -1.64 -20.53
C LEU A 119 3.73 -2.70 -21.50
N VAL A 120 4.49 -3.68 -21.00
CA VAL A 120 5.03 -4.78 -21.83
C VAL A 120 3.92 -5.65 -22.43
N ALA A 121 2.89 -5.97 -21.64
CA ALA A 121 1.74 -6.75 -22.09
C ALA A 121 0.91 -6.01 -23.15
N ALA A 122 0.68 -4.72 -22.96
CA ALA A 122 0.00 -3.87 -23.93
C ALA A 122 0.79 -3.75 -25.23
N ALA A 123 2.10 -3.48 -25.15
CA ALA A 123 2.97 -3.39 -26.32
C ALA A 123 3.03 -4.71 -27.10
N SER A 124 3.15 -5.84 -26.41
CA SER A 124 3.15 -7.17 -27.03
C SER A 124 1.82 -7.49 -27.73
N SER A 125 0.70 -7.16 -27.08
CA SER A 125 -0.64 -7.28 -27.67
C SER A 125 -0.77 -6.44 -28.95
N LEU A 126 -0.29 -5.19 -28.92
CA LEU A 126 -0.31 -4.31 -30.09
C LEU A 126 0.56 -4.86 -31.23
N ILE A 127 1.79 -5.29 -30.94
CA ILE A 127 2.70 -5.83 -31.96
C ILE A 127 2.12 -7.07 -32.63
N ILE A 128 1.52 -7.98 -31.86
CA ILE A 128 0.88 -9.19 -32.40
C ILE A 128 -0.38 -8.82 -33.20
N GLY A 129 -1.20 -7.90 -32.67
CA GLY A 129 -2.43 -7.45 -33.31
C GLY A 129 -2.21 -6.80 -34.68
N PHE A 130 -1.10 -6.10 -34.89
CA PHE A 130 -0.85 -5.36 -36.13
C PHE A 130 0.08 -6.07 -37.13
N ARG A 131 0.52 -7.31 -36.87
CA ARG A 131 1.51 -8.02 -37.70
C ARG A 131 1.00 -8.54 -39.06
N GLY A 132 -0.31 -8.49 -39.36
CA GLY A 132 -0.90 -9.24 -40.49
C GLY A 132 -2.02 -8.55 -41.28
N GLY A 133 -1.91 -7.25 -41.59
CA GLY A 133 -3.00 -6.47 -42.18
C GLY A 133 -3.06 -6.43 -43.71
N GLY A 134 -4.12 -7.01 -44.29
CA GLY A 134 -4.57 -6.75 -45.66
C GLY A 134 -5.62 -5.62 -45.70
N THR A 135 -5.54 -4.74 -46.70
CA THR A 135 -6.13 -3.38 -46.79
C THR A 135 -7.63 -3.22 -46.48
N GLY A 136 -8.44 -4.27 -46.48
CA GLY A 136 -9.90 -4.20 -46.21
C GLY A 136 -10.32 -4.52 -44.76
N ALA A 137 -9.57 -5.34 -44.03
CA ALA A 137 -9.89 -5.71 -42.65
C ALA A 137 -9.45 -4.63 -41.63
N GLU A 138 -8.61 -3.69 -42.06
CA GLU A 138 -8.00 -2.67 -41.19
C GLU A 138 -9.00 -1.62 -40.67
N LEU A 139 -9.98 -1.21 -41.47
CA LEU A 139 -10.94 -0.17 -41.07
C LEU A 139 -11.84 -0.62 -39.91
N TRP A 140 -12.39 -1.83 -39.99
CA TRP A 140 -13.21 -2.38 -38.90
C TRP A 140 -12.41 -2.60 -37.61
N ARG A 141 -11.12 -2.97 -37.72
CA ARG A 141 -10.22 -3.12 -36.57
C ARG A 141 -9.95 -1.79 -35.87
N VAL A 142 -9.69 -0.74 -36.66
CA VAL A 142 -9.50 0.61 -36.12
C VAL A 142 -10.78 1.09 -35.44
N LEU A 143 -11.96 0.80 -36.02
CA LEU A 143 -13.24 1.12 -35.39
C LEU A 143 -13.49 0.33 -34.09
N GLU A 144 -13.14 -0.95 -34.03
CA GLU A 144 -13.24 -1.76 -32.81
C GLU A 144 -12.33 -1.23 -31.71
N LEU A 145 -11.08 -0.91 -32.04
CA LEU A 145 -10.13 -0.33 -31.09
C LEU A 145 -10.59 1.05 -30.59
N ILE A 146 -11.04 1.93 -31.49
CA ILE A 146 -11.61 3.23 -31.14
C ILE A 146 -12.84 3.04 -30.25
N GLY A 147 -13.76 2.14 -30.62
CA GLY A 147 -14.95 1.83 -29.84
C GLY A 147 -14.63 1.35 -28.43
N GLY A 148 -13.66 0.44 -28.29
CA GLY A 148 -13.20 -0.06 -27.00
C GLY A 148 -12.57 1.03 -26.13
N ILE A 149 -11.70 1.87 -26.71
CA ILE A 149 -11.08 2.99 -26.00
C ILE A 149 -12.13 4.04 -25.62
N SER A 150 -13.04 4.40 -26.53
CA SER A 150 -14.13 5.34 -26.28
C SER A 150 -15.05 4.86 -25.16
N LEU A 151 -15.41 3.57 -25.14
CA LEU A 151 -16.17 2.95 -24.07
C LEU A 151 -15.43 3.10 -22.73
N LEU A 152 -14.15 2.82 -22.71
CA LEU A 152 -13.31 2.85 -21.52
C LEU A 152 -13.15 4.29 -20.97
N VAL A 153 -12.99 5.28 -21.85
CA VAL A 153 -12.98 6.71 -21.50
C VAL A 153 -14.35 7.14 -20.96
N PHE A 154 -15.44 6.73 -21.62
CA PHE A 154 -16.80 7.02 -21.17
C PHE A 154 -17.07 6.48 -19.75
N VAL A 155 -16.68 5.23 -19.50
CA VAL A 155 -16.78 4.58 -18.19
C VAL A 155 -15.97 5.35 -17.14
N THR A 156 -14.76 5.79 -17.48
CA THR A 156 -13.86 6.51 -16.56
C THR A 156 -14.33 7.93 -16.25
N LEU A 157 -14.96 8.62 -17.20
CA LEU A 157 -15.43 10.00 -17.04
C LEU A 157 -16.79 10.10 -16.34
N ASN A 158 -17.58 9.02 -16.32
CA ASN A 158 -18.91 9.05 -15.73
C ASN A 158 -18.85 9.06 -14.19
N ARG A 159 -19.23 10.20 -13.59
CA ARG A 159 -19.26 10.41 -12.13
C ARG A 159 -20.09 9.38 -11.36
N ARG A 160 -21.15 8.83 -11.97
CA ARG A 160 -21.98 7.80 -11.31
C ARG A 160 -21.22 6.50 -11.16
N ILE A 161 -20.56 6.05 -12.23
CA ILE A 161 -19.74 4.85 -12.24
C ILE A 161 -18.56 5.03 -11.29
N ASP A 162 -17.92 6.20 -11.33
CA ASP A 162 -16.82 6.55 -10.43
C ASP A 162 -17.19 6.40 -8.95
N ARG A 163 -18.36 6.93 -8.56
CA ARG A 163 -18.86 6.85 -7.19
C ARG A 163 -19.26 5.43 -6.81
N TRP A 164 -19.92 4.70 -7.70
CA TRP A 164 -20.30 3.30 -7.47
C TRP A 164 -19.06 2.41 -7.30
N LEU A 165 -18.09 2.49 -8.22
CA LEU A 165 -16.82 1.76 -8.13
C LEU A 165 -16.09 2.06 -6.82
N THR A 166 -16.04 3.34 -6.43
CA THR A 166 -15.39 3.74 -5.18
C THR A 166 -16.09 3.10 -3.97
N GLY A 167 -17.42 3.08 -3.94
CA GLY A 167 -18.20 2.43 -2.88
C GLY A 167 -18.00 0.91 -2.85
N VAL A 168 -17.99 0.25 -4.01
CA VAL A 168 -17.72 -1.20 -4.12
C VAL A 168 -16.32 -1.53 -3.64
N ILE A 169 -15.31 -0.79 -4.10
CA ILE A 169 -13.91 -0.98 -3.69
C ILE A 169 -13.79 -0.78 -2.18
N ALA A 170 -14.36 0.29 -1.62
CA ALA A 170 -14.34 0.55 -0.18
C ALA A 170 -15.01 -0.58 0.61
N GLY A 171 -16.17 -1.08 0.16
CA GLY A 171 -16.87 -2.18 0.80
C GLY A 171 -16.14 -3.53 0.71
N VAL A 172 -15.47 -3.82 -0.41
CA VAL A 172 -14.65 -5.03 -0.58
C VAL A 172 -13.41 -4.96 0.32
N ILE A 173 -12.76 -3.79 0.38
CA ILE A 173 -11.61 -3.56 1.26
C ILE A 173 -12.03 -3.73 2.71
N ASP A 174 -13.13 -3.15 3.17
CA ASP A 174 -13.60 -3.28 4.56
C ASP A 174 -13.97 -4.72 4.93
N ARG A 175 -14.51 -5.49 3.97
CA ARG A 175 -14.91 -6.88 4.19
C ARG A 175 -13.74 -7.88 4.18
N HIS A 176 -12.68 -7.62 3.42
CA HIS A 176 -11.55 -8.56 3.26
C HIS A 176 -10.24 -8.09 3.89
N THR A 177 -10.13 -6.80 4.19
CA THR A 177 -8.94 -6.22 4.81
C THR A 177 -9.31 -5.94 6.25
N LYS A 178 -8.70 -6.68 7.19
CA LYS A 178 -8.41 -6.12 8.51
C LYS A 178 -7.41 -4.97 8.27
N LEU A 179 -7.88 -3.86 7.68
CA LEU A 179 -7.19 -2.60 7.80
C LEU A 179 -7.02 -2.44 9.31
N PRO A 180 -5.80 -2.22 9.83
CA PRO A 180 -5.62 -1.94 11.24
C PRO A 180 -6.60 -0.82 11.58
N ARG A 181 -7.70 -1.16 12.25
CA ARG A 181 -8.65 -0.18 12.72
C ARG A 181 -7.83 0.68 13.66
N ARG A 182 -7.69 1.96 13.31
CA ARG A 182 -7.28 3.00 14.26
C ARG A 182 -6.03 2.64 15.06
N ASP A 183 -4.96 2.31 14.36
CA ASP A 183 -3.65 2.24 14.99
C ASP A 183 -2.72 3.30 14.38
N LEU A 184 -3.13 4.56 14.54
CA LEU A 184 -2.20 5.69 14.48
C LEU A 184 -1.28 5.73 15.72
N GLY A 185 -1.54 4.87 16.72
CA GLY A 185 -0.82 4.81 17.98
C GLY A 185 0.39 3.86 18.04
N GLY A 186 0.34 2.72 17.34
CA GLY A 186 1.39 1.71 17.37
C GLY A 186 2.75 2.15 16.79
N LEU A 187 2.84 3.34 16.19
CA LEU A 187 4.07 3.87 15.57
C LEU A 187 4.87 4.82 16.46
N LEU A 188 4.33 5.24 17.60
CA LEU A 188 5.05 6.05 18.59
C LEU A 188 5.29 5.23 19.87
N GLN A 189 5.96 4.09 19.73
CA GLN A 189 6.55 3.45 20.89
C GLN A 189 7.75 4.31 21.33
N LEU A 190 7.49 5.17 22.30
CA LEU A 190 8.50 5.99 22.93
C LEU A 190 9.38 5.07 23.80
N SER A 191 10.67 5.37 23.86
CA SER A 191 11.63 4.59 24.66
C SER A 191 11.16 4.45 26.10
N GLY A 192 11.17 3.23 26.65
CA GLY A 192 10.76 2.98 28.04
C GLY A 192 9.35 2.40 28.24
N GLY A 193 8.71 1.85 27.20
CA GLY A 193 7.41 1.16 27.32
C GLY A 193 6.19 2.07 27.28
N TYR A 194 6.38 3.33 26.90
CA TYR A 194 5.33 4.30 26.67
C TYR A 194 4.87 4.28 25.21
N SER A 195 3.57 4.48 24.98
CA SER A 195 3.02 4.66 23.64
C SER A 195 1.91 5.70 23.63
N VAL A 196 1.58 6.15 22.42
CA VAL A 196 0.34 6.88 22.15
C VAL A 196 -0.66 5.87 21.60
N LYS A 197 -1.92 5.84 22.04
CA LYS A 197 -2.98 4.98 21.49
C LYS A 197 -4.25 5.80 21.24
N GLU A 198 -5.08 5.33 20.30
CA GLU A 198 -6.43 5.85 20.11
C GLU A 198 -7.43 4.93 20.83
N LEU A 199 -8.26 5.47 21.71
CA LEU A 199 -9.31 4.75 22.42
C LEU A 199 -10.67 5.20 21.89
N ALA A 200 -11.43 4.28 21.30
CA ALA A 200 -12.78 4.57 20.81
C ALA A 200 -13.78 4.30 21.93
N VAL A 201 -14.54 5.32 22.32
CA VAL A 201 -15.50 5.23 23.42
C VAL A 201 -16.83 4.68 22.92
N THR A 202 -17.34 3.66 23.57
CA THR A 202 -18.68 3.11 23.36
C THR A 202 -19.62 3.45 24.52
N ASP A 203 -20.92 3.25 24.34
CA ASP A 203 -21.93 3.56 25.36
C ASP A 203 -21.73 2.75 26.66
N ASP A 204 -21.10 1.57 26.57
CA ASP A 204 -20.88 0.65 27.70
C ASP A 204 -19.50 0.82 28.36
N ASP A 205 -18.69 1.80 27.94
CA ASP A 205 -17.33 1.99 28.45
C ASP A 205 -17.32 2.74 29.80
N TRP A 206 -16.37 2.39 30.67
CA TRP A 206 -16.18 3.05 31.97
C TRP A 206 -15.90 4.56 31.86
N LEU A 207 -15.39 5.02 30.71
CA LEU A 207 -15.05 6.42 30.44
C LEU A 207 -16.27 7.24 29.97
N ALA A 208 -17.34 6.59 29.50
CA ALA A 208 -18.44 7.25 28.82
C ALA A 208 -19.30 8.10 29.78
N GLY A 209 -19.67 9.30 29.35
CA GLY A 209 -20.54 10.23 30.10
C GLY A 209 -19.89 10.85 31.33
N ARG A 210 -18.56 10.79 31.45
CA ARG A 210 -17.82 11.32 32.60
C ARG A 210 -16.86 12.43 32.18
N GLN A 211 -16.59 13.35 33.11
CA GLN A 211 -15.59 14.39 32.88
C GLN A 211 -14.18 13.84 33.05
N LEU A 212 -13.23 14.27 32.23
CA LEU A 212 -11.83 13.84 32.31
C LEU A 212 -11.21 14.03 33.70
N GLY A 213 -11.61 15.07 34.42
CA GLY A 213 -11.15 15.33 35.78
C GLY A 213 -11.64 14.30 36.80
N GLU A 214 -12.82 13.70 36.58
CA GLU A 214 -13.39 12.67 37.45
C GLU A 214 -12.79 11.28 37.19
N LEU A 215 -12.27 11.06 35.98
CA LEU A 215 -11.69 9.79 35.56
C LEU A 215 -10.29 9.57 36.15
N GLY A 216 -9.60 10.63 36.60
CA GLY A 216 -8.31 10.50 37.27
C GLY A 216 -7.21 9.84 36.42
N LEU A 217 -7.33 9.85 35.09
CA LEU A 217 -6.40 9.13 34.19
C LEU A 217 -4.94 9.54 34.38
N ARG A 218 -4.70 10.80 34.77
CA ARG A 218 -3.35 11.31 35.05
C ARG A 218 -2.70 10.60 36.23
N ASP A 219 -3.48 10.19 37.22
CA ASP A 219 -3.00 9.48 38.41
C ASP A 219 -2.61 8.03 38.08
N GLU A 220 -3.07 7.51 36.93
CA GLU A 220 -2.66 6.22 36.36
C GLU A 220 -1.47 6.34 35.39
N GLY A 221 -0.92 7.56 35.23
CA GLY A 221 0.17 7.84 34.28
C GLY A 221 -0.31 7.99 32.83
N ILE A 222 -1.60 8.28 32.61
CA ILE A 222 -2.20 8.45 31.29
C ILE A 222 -2.54 9.92 31.04
N VAL A 223 -2.11 10.44 29.90
CA VAL A 223 -2.35 11.82 29.47
C VAL A 223 -3.23 11.81 28.23
N VAL A 224 -4.36 12.51 28.29
CA VAL A 224 -5.23 12.71 27.12
C VAL A 224 -4.69 13.89 26.30
N LEU A 225 -4.26 13.63 25.07
CA LEU A 225 -3.70 14.61 24.16
C LEU A 225 -4.78 15.35 23.35
N GLY A 226 -5.88 14.65 23.04
CA GLY A 226 -6.97 15.19 22.25
C GLY A 226 -8.19 14.28 22.21
N ILE A 227 -9.32 14.82 21.78
CA ILE A 227 -10.58 14.10 21.58
C ILE A 227 -11.11 14.42 20.19
N THR A 228 -11.43 13.39 19.40
CA THR A 228 -12.16 13.54 18.14
C THR A 228 -13.61 13.14 18.37
N ARG A 229 -14.54 14.09 18.22
CA ARG A 229 -15.98 13.83 18.36
C ARG A 229 -16.53 13.07 17.15
N GLN A 230 -17.69 12.43 17.29
CA GLN A 230 -18.38 11.71 16.19
C GLN A 230 -18.55 12.53 14.90
N HIS A 231 -18.73 13.84 15.02
CA HIS A 231 -18.91 14.76 13.88
C HIS A 231 -17.58 15.18 13.21
N GLY A 232 -16.44 14.60 13.62
CA GLY A 232 -15.11 14.90 13.10
C GLY A 232 -14.48 16.17 13.68
N GLN A 233 -15.10 16.79 14.68
CA GLN A 233 -14.52 17.94 15.39
C GLN A 233 -13.39 17.48 16.31
N TYR A 234 -12.20 18.04 16.14
CA TYR A 234 -11.04 17.77 16.97
C TYR A 234 -10.91 18.80 18.10
N LEU A 235 -10.85 18.31 19.34
CA LEU A 235 -10.57 19.09 20.54
C LEU A 235 -9.14 18.80 20.99
N ALA A 236 -8.26 19.80 20.83
CA ALA A 236 -6.88 19.71 21.29
C ALA A 236 -6.78 20.01 22.79
N ALA A 237 -5.92 19.28 23.51
CA ALA A 237 -5.59 19.51 24.92
C ALA A 237 -6.85 19.72 25.81
N PRO A 238 -7.70 18.69 25.92
CA PRO A 238 -8.94 18.80 26.69
C PRO A 238 -8.65 19.06 28.17
N THR A 239 -9.47 19.92 28.80
CA THR A 239 -9.38 20.23 30.23
C THR A 239 -10.13 19.19 31.06
N GLY A 240 -9.90 19.19 32.38
CA GLY A 240 -10.62 18.30 33.31
C GLY A 240 -12.15 18.45 33.28
N THR A 241 -12.67 19.60 32.84
CA THR A 241 -14.10 19.86 32.66
C THR A 241 -14.68 19.27 31.37
N THR A 242 -13.84 18.68 30.51
CA THR A 242 -14.27 18.11 29.24
C THR A 242 -14.95 16.77 29.49
N GLU A 243 -16.20 16.67 29.05
CA GLU A 243 -16.97 15.43 29.10
C GLU A 243 -16.62 14.52 27.93
N VAL A 244 -16.40 13.24 28.24
CA VAL A 244 -16.18 12.16 27.27
C VAL A 244 -17.54 11.60 26.86
N LEU A 245 -17.87 11.69 25.59
CA LEU A 245 -19.16 11.22 25.06
C LEU A 245 -18.99 9.89 24.33
N PRO A 246 -20.03 9.03 24.33
CA PRO A 246 -20.03 7.85 23.48
C PRO A 246 -19.77 8.20 22.02
N GLY A 247 -19.00 7.36 21.34
CA GLY A 247 -18.52 7.53 19.96
C GLY A 247 -17.39 8.55 19.78
N ASP A 248 -16.87 9.14 20.86
CA ASP A 248 -15.61 9.87 20.80
C ASP A 248 -14.43 8.95 20.56
N VAL A 249 -13.34 9.51 20.01
CA VAL A 249 -12.03 8.86 19.93
C VAL A 249 -11.02 9.69 20.70
N LEU A 250 -10.52 9.16 21.81
CA LEU A 250 -9.49 9.80 22.63
C LEU A 250 -8.11 9.43 22.10
N ILE A 251 -7.23 10.42 22.00
CA ILE A 251 -5.81 10.21 21.75
C ILE A 251 -5.11 10.28 23.10
N VAL A 252 -4.56 9.16 23.56
CA VAL A 252 -3.98 9.01 24.90
C VAL A 252 -2.51 8.63 24.84
N TYR A 253 -1.73 9.09 25.81
CA TYR A 253 -0.32 8.76 25.99
C TYR A 253 -0.10 8.15 27.37
N GLY A 254 0.64 7.05 27.47
CA GLY A 254 0.93 6.38 28.75
C GLY A 254 1.74 5.10 28.56
N ARG A 255 1.97 4.36 29.66
CA ARG A 255 2.58 3.02 29.59
C ARG A 255 1.64 2.05 28.90
N ASN A 256 2.18 1.13 28.09
CA ASN A 256 1.38 0.16 27.32
C ASN A 256 0.36 -0.60 28.17
N GLU A 257 0.78 -1.06 29.35
CA GLU A 257 -0.05 -1.79 30.30
C GLU A 257 -1.22 -0.94 30.82
N SER A 258 -0.96 0.32 31.23
CA SER A 258 -2.01 1.22 31.70
C SER A 258 -3.03 1.55 30.60
N LEU A 259 -2.56 1.71 29.36
CA LEU A 259 -3.45 1.98 28.23
C LEU A 259 -4.36 0.78 27.91
N GLU A 260 -3.85 -0.44 28.01
CA GLU A 260 -4.64 -1.68 27.84
C GLU A 260 -5.63 -1.90 28.97
N ASP A 261 -5.22 -1.58 30.21
CA ASP A 261 -6.09 -1.64 31.39
C ASP A 261 -7.28 -0.69 31.29
N VAL A 262 -7.13 0.45 30.61
CA VAL A 262 -8.23 1.40 30.36
C VAL A 262 -9.12 0.93 29.21
N ASP A 263 -8.55 0.42 28.11
CA ASP A 263 -9.30 -0.07 26.95
C ASP A 263 -10.21 -1.26 27.28
N HIS A 264 -9.81 -2.11 28.22
CA HIS A 264 -10.58 -3.29 28.63
C HIS A 264 -11.31 -3.11 29.97
N ARG A 265 -11.38 -1.88 30.49
CA ARG A 265 -11.95 -1.60 31.80
C ARG A 265 -13.47 -1.82 31.80
N GLN A 266 -13.94 -2.63 32.74
CA GLN A 266 -15.38 -2.85 32.91
C GLN A 266 -16.04 -1.66 33.61
N PRO A 267 -17.28 -1.29 33.23
CA PRO A 267 -18.03 -0.26 33.92
C PRO A 267 -18.41 -0.68 35.36
N GLY A 268 -18.67 0.31 36.23
CA GLY A 268 -19.13 0.11 37.60
C GLY A 268 -18.01 -0.15 38.63
N GLU A 269 -18.37 -0.71 39.79
CA GLU A 269 -17.49 -0.83 40.97
C GLU A 269 -16.20 -1.64 40.70
N LEU A 270 -16.25 -2.59 39.76
CA LEU A 270 -15.09 -3.37 39.33
C LEU A 270 -14.07 -2.48 38.61
N GLY A 271 -14.54 -1.61 37.70
CA GLY A 271 -13.71 -0.60 37.03
C GLY A 271 -13.07 0.37 38.02
N ASP A 272 -13.82 0.82 39.04
CA ASP A 272 -13.29 1.73 40.07
C ASP A 272 -12.25 1.06 40.98
N ARG A 273 -12.38 -0.26 41.21
CA ARG A 273 -11.34 -1.04 41.88
C ARG A 273 -10.11 -1.18 40.99
N GLN A 274 -10.27 -1.45 39.69
CA GLN A 274 -9.17 -1.52 38.73
C GLN A 274 -8.41 -0.19 38.63
N HIS A 275 -9.13 0.93 38.56
CA HIS A 275 -8.57 2.28 38.61
C HIS A 275 -7.70 2.50 39.86
N ARG A 276 -8.23 2.22 41.06
CA ARG A 276 -7.45 2.37 42.31
C ARG A 276 -6.18 1.52 42.32
N LEU A 277 -6.24 0.29 41.80
CA LEU A 277 -5.07 -0.57 41.69
C LEU A 277 -4.05 -0.02 40.69
N ALA A 278 -4.50 0.56 39.58
CA ALA A 278 -3.64 1.18 38.57
C ALA A 278 -2.90 2.41 39.13
N VAL A 279 -3.59 3.27 39.89
CA VAL A 279 -2.98 4.44 40.57
C VAL A 279 -1.88 4.01 41.55
N VAL A 280 -2.11 2.93 42.32
CA VAL A 280 -1.09 2.39 43.24
C VAL A 280 0.13 1.85 42.47
N ARG A 281 -0.08 1.14 41.35
CA ARG A 281 1.02 0.67 40.49
C ARG A 281 1.84 1.84 39.94
N GLN A 282 1.18 2.86 39.42
CA GLN A 282 1.85 4.05 38.88
C GLN A 282 2.69 4.77 39.94
N THR A 283 2.16 4.92 41.15
CA THR A 283 2.92 5.51 42.28
C THR A 283 4.20 4.72 42.58
N GLY A 284 4.14 3.39 42.51
CA GLY A 284 5.31 2.52 42.65
C GLY A 284 6.37 2.77 41.57
N HIS A 285 5.95 2.87 40.31
CA HIS A 285 6.87 3.16 39.20
C HIS A 285 7.53 4.54 39.33
N GLU A 286 6.80 5.56 39.76
CA GLU A 286 7.37 6.90 39.98
C GLU A 286 8.42 6.93 41.09
N LEU A 287 8.24 6.12 42.14
CA LEU A 287 9.23 5.98 43.21
C LEU A 287 10.49 5.27 42.71
N GLU A 288 10.35 4.23 41.89
CA GLU A 288 11.49 3.52 41.29
C GLU A 288 12.28 4.40 40.31
N GLU A 289 11.58 5.15 39.45
CA GLU A 289 12.22 6.10 38.52
C GLU A 289 12.99 7.18 39.29
N LYS A 290 12.40 7.80 40.32
CA LYS A 290 13.09 8.76 41.19
C LYS A 290 14.33 8.17 41.86
N ARG A 291 14.28 6.90 42.27
CA ARG A 291 15.44 6.23 42.87
C ARG A 291 16.56 6.01 41.85
N ARG A 292 16.23 5.59 40.62
CA ARG A 292 17.21 5.42 39.53
C ARG A 292 17.86 6.75 39.14
N ASP A 293 17.10 7.83 39.08
CA ASP A 293 17.64 9.16 38.77
C ASP A 293 18.59 9.65 39.86
N GLN A 294 18.24 9.43 41.14
CA GLN A 294 19.12 9.74 42.28
C GLN A 294 20.41 8.91 42.27
N ASP A 295 20.32 7.61 41.94
CA ASP A 295 21.48 6.72 41.83
C ASP A 295 22.39 7.13 40.64
N ALA A 296 21.79 7.55 39.52
CA ALA A 296 22.50 8.03 38.34
C ALA A 296 23.23 9.36 38.62
N ASP A 297 22.58 10.31 39.28
CA ASP A 297 23.18 11.59 39.68
C ASP A 297 24.31 11.39 40.70
N SER A 298 24.13 10.49 41.67
CA SER A 298 25.15 10.14 42.66
C SER A 298 26.37 9.46 42.01
N GLY A 299 26.13 8.56 41.06
CA GLY A 299 27.18 7.89 40.29
C GLY A 299 27.92 8.82 39.32
N ALA A 300 27.24 9.82 38.76
CA ALA A 300 27.83 10.85 37.92
C ALA A 300 28.73 11.81 38.73
N GLN A 301 28.30 12.21 39.93
CA GLN A 301 29.11 13.02 40.85
C GLN A 301 30.36 12.27 41.35
N ALA A 302 30.27 10.96 41.58
CA ALA A 302 31.41 10.14 41.98
C ALA A 302 32.45 9.90 40.86
N LYS A 303 32.05 10.07 39.58
CA LYS A 303 32.91 9.87 38.40
C LYS A 303 33.44 11.18 37.79
N ALA A 304 33.10 12.34 38.33
CA ALA A 304 33.67 13.61 37.89
C ALA A 304 35.19 13.59 38.16
N PRO A 305 36.05 13.81 37.15
CA PRO A 305 37.49 13.89 37.38
C PRO A 305 37.75 15.07 38.31
N LEU A 306 38.58 14.86 39.34
CA LEU A 306 39.19 15.94 40.10
C LEU A 306 40.00 16.79 39.13
N VAL A 307 39.37 17.80 38.51
CA VAL A 307 40.06 18.84 37.77
C VAL A 307 40.88 19.60 38.79
N GLY A 308 42.18 19.27 38.79
CA GLY A 308 43.17 19.80 39.72
C GLY A 308 43.09 21.32 39.79
N GLY A 309 43.00 21.82 41.01
CA GLY A 309 43.19 23.24 41.28
C GLY A 309 44.56 23.67 40.76
N THR A 310 44.57 24.58 39.81
CA THR A 310 45.75 25.38 39.50
C THR A 310 46.05 26.25 40.72
N PRO A 311 47.27 26.22 41.27
CA PRO A 311 47.64 27.15 42.33
C PRO A 311 47.65 28.56 41.75
N ARG A 312 46.89 29.47 42.39
CA ARG A 312 47.07 30.90 42.22
C ARG A 312 48.48 31.27 42.67
N THR A 313 49.37 31.51 41.73
CA THR A 313 50.64 32.21 42.01
C THR A 313 50.33 33.70 42.14
N GLY A 314 50.27 34.18 43.38
CA GLY A 314 50.26 35.58 43.73
C GLY A 314 51.65 36.02 44.20
N GLU A 315 52.16 37.09 43.58
CA GLU A 315 53.05 38.12 44.11
C GLU A 315 54.41 37.72 44.73
N ARG A 316 55.50 38.01 44.00
CA ARG A 316 56.37 39.20 44.22
C ARG A 316 57.37 39.36 43.09
#